data_AF-A0A4Q1L1Z7-F1
#
_entry.id   AF-A0A4Q1L1Z7-F1
#
_cell.length_a   1.000
_cell.length_b   1.000
_cell.length_c   1.000
_cell.angle_alpha   90.00
_cell.angle_beta   90.00
_cell.angle_gamma   90.00
#
_symmetry.space_group_name_H-M   'P 1'
#
loop_
_entity.id
_entity.type
_entity.pdbx_description
1 polymer ?
#
loop_
_entity_poly.entity_id
_entity_poly.type
_entity_poly.pdbx_seq_one_letter_code
_entity_poly.pdbx_strand_id
1 'polypeptide(L)'
;MSADVPAGVHGDPPPPVPAARRGGSRARRGVIAIAALVVVLLVAVSVFAVVTVRRPLPQTDGTLTLTGLDAEVSVLRDAQGVPQIYADTPEDLFRAQGYVQAQDRFF
;
A
#
# COMPACT_ATOMS: atom_id res chain seq x y z
N MET A 1 82.78 36.87 -39.88
CA MET A 1 81.63 37.28 -39.04
C MET A 1 80.36 37.00 -39.82
N SER A 2 79.87 35.76 -39.73
CA SER A 2 78.52 35.36 -40.12
C SER A 2 78.13 34.27 -39.14
N ALA A 3 77.27 34.61 -38.19
CA ALA A 3 76.75 33.67 -37.22
C ALA A 3 75.72 32.77 -37.93
N ASP A 4 75.94 31.47 -37.80
CA ASP A 4 75.01 30.41 -38.19
C ASP A 4 73.80 30.47 -37.24
N VAL A 5 72.60 30.65 -37.79
CA VAL A 5 71.34 30.69 -37.02
C VAL A 5 70.74 29.28 -37.05
N PRO A 6 70.68 28.54 -35.93
CA PRO A 6 70.11 27.20 -35.95
C PRO A 6 68.60 27.26 -36.21
N ALA A 7 68.16 26.44 -37.16
CA ALA A 7 66.77 26.30 -37.57
C ALA A 7 65.85 26.05 -36.37
N GLY A 8 64.78 26.83 -36.28
CA GLY A 8 63.79 26.76 -35.23
C GLY A 8 63.16 25.36 -35.15
N VAL A 9 63.18 24.81 -33.94
CA VAL A 9 62.40 23.64 -33.56
C VAL A 9 60.92 24.01 -33.67
N HIS A 10 60.28 23.65 -34.78
CA HIS A 10 58.82 23.58 -34.87
C HIS A 10 58.38 22.44 -33.94
N GLY A 11 58.00 22.80 -32.71
CA GLY A 11 57.36 21.85 -31.80
C GLY A 11 56.00 21.48 -32.37
N ASP A 12 55.79 20.19 -32.64
CA ASP A 12 54.46 19.68 -32.98
C ASP A 12 53.47 20.06 -31.87
N PRO A 13 52.22 20.45 -32.22
CA PRO A 13 51.21 20.71 -31.22
C PRO A 13 51.01 19.45 -30.37
N PRO A 14 50.88 19.58 -29.04
CA PRO A 14 50.69 18.44 -28.18
C PRO A 14 49.45 17.64 -28.63
N PRO A 15 49.50 16.30 -28.54
CA PRO A 15 48.37 15.47 -28.96
C PRO A 15 47.11 15.89 -28.19
N PRO A 16 45.93 15.89 -28.84
CA PRO A 16 44.70 16.25 -28.19
C PRO A 16 44.44 15.32 -27.00
N VAL A 17 44.32 15.91 -25.81
CA VAL A 17 44.01 15.17 -24.59
C VAL A 17 42.58 14.60 -24.73
N PRO A 18 42.38 13.27 -24.64
CA PRO A 18 41.05 12.69 -24.80
C PRO A 18 40.12 13.21 -23.70
N ALA A 19 39.05 13.91 -24.10
CA ALA A 19 38.04 14.42 -23.18
C ALA A 19 37.34 13.25 -22.47
N ALA A 20 37.46 13.19 -21.15
CA ALA A 20 36.80 12.18 -20.34
C ALA A 20 35.27 12.24 -20.53
N ARG A 21 34.67 11.18 -21.08
CA ARG A 21 33.22 11.08 -21.28
C ARG A 21 32.49 11.02 -19.94
N ARG A 22 32.07 12.18 -19.41
CA ARG A 22 31.18 12.26 -18.24
C ARG A 22 29.74 12.00 -18.67
N GLY A 23 29.34 10.73 -18.79
CA GLY A 23 27.98 10.36 -19.19
C GLY A 23 27.52 9.08 -18.52
N GLY A 24 27.05 9.15 -17.28
CA GLY A 24 26.47 7.98 -16.60
C GLY A 24 25.59 8.28 -15.38
N SER A 25 25.69 9.47 -14.79
CA SER A 25 24.99 9.79 -13.54
C SER A 25 23.48 9.96 -13.70
N ARG A 26 22.99 10.41 -14.87
CA ARG A 26 21.56 10.64 -15.13
C ARG A 26 20.79 9.34 -15.35
N ALA A 27 21.37 8.38 -16.09
CA ALA A 27 20.76 7.07 -16.32
C ALA A 27 20.67 6.27 -15.00
N ARG A 28 21.73 6.28 -14.19
CA ARG A 28 21.75 5.65 -12.87
C ARG A 28 20.70 6.25 -11.93
N ARG A 29 20.51 7.58 -11.94
CA ARG A 29 19.44 8.25 -11.17
C ARG A 29 18.05 7.84 -11.64
N GLY A 30 17.84 7.69 -12.95
CA GLY A 30 16.56 7.22 -13.51
C GLY A 30 16.23 5.79 -13.07
N VAL A 31 17.20 4.87 -13.15
CA VAL A 31 17.02 3.48 -12.69
C VAL A 31 16.69 3.42 -11.19
N ILE A 32 17.39 4.21 -10.37
CA ILE A 32 17.10 4.27 -8.92
C ILE A 32 15.70 4.81 -8.64
N ALA A 33 15.27 5.85 -9.36
CA ALA A 33 13.93 6.41 -9.21
C ALA A 33 12.83 5.40 -9.59
N ILE A 34 13.02 4.66 -10.69
CA ILE A 34 12.08 3.61 -11.13
C ILE A 34 12.04 2.49 -10.10
N ALA A 35 13.19 2.01 -9.62
CA ALA A 35 13.25 0.98 -8.60
C ALA A 35 12.56 1.42 -7.30
N ALA A 36 12.77 2.66 -6.87
CA ALA A 36 12.10 3.23 -5.71
C ALA A 36 10.57 3.30 -5.91
N LEU A 37 10.11 3.74 -7.09
CA LEU A 37 8.69 3.78 -7.41
C LEU A 37 8.06 2.39 -7.37
N VAL A 38 8.72 1.38 -7.94
CA VAL A 38 8.25 -0.01 -7.93
C VAL A 38 8.13 -0.53 -6.50
N VAL A 39 9.14 -0.27 -5.65
CA VAL A 39 9.10 -0.65 -4.23
C VAL A 39 7.93 0.01 -3.51
N VAL A 40 7.73 1.32 -3.71
CA VAL A 40 6.59 2.03 -3.11
C VAL A 40 5.27 1.43 -3.56
N LEU A 41 5.13 1.10 -4.85
CA LEU A 41 3.91 0.49 -5.39
C LEU A 41 3.64 -0.88 -4.76
N LEU A 42 4.68 -1.73 -4.65
CA LEU A 42 4.57 -3.05 -4.02
C LEU A 42 4.17 -2.96 -2.55
N VAL A 43 4.75 -2.01 -1.80
CA VAL A 43 4.38 -1.75 -0.40
C VAL A 43 2.93 -1.30 -0.31
N ALA A 44 2.49 -0.36 -1.16
CA ALA A 44 1.13 0.14 -1.17
C ALA A 44 0.11 -0.98 -1.45
N VAL A 45 0.38 -1.82 -2.46
CA VAL A 45 -0.46 -2.98 -2.79
C VAL A 45 -0.50 -3.98 -1.63
N SER A 46 0.65 -4.27 -1.02
CA SER A 46 0.74 -5.20 0.12
C SER A 46 -0.05 -4.68 1.32
N VAL A 47 0.08 -3.39 1.66
CA VAL A 47 -0.69 -2.75 2.74
C VAL A 47 -2.17 -2.77 2.42
N PHE A 48 -2.57 -2.42 1.19
CA PHE A 48 -3.97 -2.46 0.77
C PHE A 48 -4.56 -3.86 0.90
N ALA A 49 -3.85 -4.89 0.43
CA ALA A 49 -4.26 -6.29 0.56
C ALA A 49 -4.38 -6.71 2.02
N VAL A 50 -3.38 -6.40 2.85
CA VAL A 50 -3.40 -6.72 4.29
C VAL A 50 -4.54 -6.00 5.00
N VAL A 51 -4.76 -4.71 4.76
CA VAL A 51 -5.86 -3.95 5.36
C VAL A 51 -7.22 -4.47 4.89
N THR A 52 -7.36 -4.87 3.63
CA THR A 52 -8.63 -5.39 3.11
C THR A 52 -8.95 -6.78 3.68
N VAL A 53 -7.95 -7.66 3.78
CA VAL A 53 -8.11 -9.03 4.30
C VAL A 53 -8.16 -9.08 5.83
N ARG A 54 -7.46 -8.17 6.53
CA ARG A 54 -7.43 -8.09 8.00
C ARG A 54 -8.39 -7.06 8.58
N ARG A 55 -9.27 -6.45 7.78
CA ARG A 55 -10.47 -5.83 8.36
C ARG A 55 -11.15 -6.96 9.14
N PRO A 56 -11.26 -6.86 10.47
CA PRO A 56 -12.02 -7.84 11.23
C PRO A 56 -13.42 -7.81 10.63
N LEU A 57 -13.76 -8.83 9.86
CA LEU A 57 -15.14 -9.02 9.46
C LEU A 57 -15.90 -9.10 10.79
N PRO A 58 -16.97 -8.31 10.98
CA PRO A 58 -17.77 -8.41 12.19
C PRO A 58 -18.08 -9.88 12.40
N GLN A 59 -17.96 -10.39 13.63
CA GLN A 59 -18.38 -11.76 13.94
C GLN A 59 -19.88 -11.84 13.70
N THR A 60 -20.27 -12.23 12.48
CA THR A 60 -21.65 -12.48 12.08
C THR A 60 -22.11 -13.87 12.48
N ASP A 61 -21.16 -14.73 12.87
CA ASP A 61 -21.39 -16.14 13.17
C ASP A 61 -20.84 -16.49 14.57
N GLY A 62 -21.56 -17.39 15.25
CA GLY A 62 -21.24 -17.85 16.60
C GLY A 62 -22.22 -17.36 17.67
N THR A 63 -22.04 -17.86 18.89
CA THR A 63 -22.87 -17.50 20.04
C THR A 63 -22.23 -16.36 20.82
N LEU A 64 -22.99 -15.31 21.09
CA LEU A 64 -22.57 -14.15 21.88
C LEU A 64 -23.54 -13.95 23.04
N THR A 65 -23.03 -13.66 24.22
CA THR A 65 -23.87 -13.30 25.37
C THR A 65 -24.18 -11.82 25.33
N LEU A 66 -25.45 -11.46 25.16
CA LEU A 66 -25.93 -10.09 25.24
C LEU A 66 -26.62 -9.87 26.58
N THR A 67 -26.13 -8.90 27.36
CA THR A 67 -26.71 -8.57 28.66
C THR A 67 -28.15 -8.06 28.51
N GLY A 68 -29.06 -8.68 29.27
CA GLY A 68 -30.46 -8.29 29.34
C GLY A 68 -31.35 -8.91 28.27
N LEU A 69 -30.90 -10.01 27.63
CA LEU A 69 -31.83 -10.96 27.02
C LEU A 69 -32.33 -11.92 28.10
N ASP A 70 -33.64 -12.18 28.10
CA ASP A 70 -34.27 -13.13 29.02
C ASP A 70 -34.26 -14.55 28.45
N ALA A 71 -34.27 -14.68 27.12
CA ALA A 71 -34.19 -15.95 26.39
C ALA A 71 -33.16 -15.93 25.24
N GLU A 72 -32.94 -17.09 24.62
CA GLU A 72 -32.07 -17.21 23.44
C GLU A 72 -32.69 -16.50 22.23
N VAL A 73 -31.86 -15.77 21.48
CA VAL A 73 -32.25 -15.11 20.23
C VAL A 73 -31.39 -15.62 19.09
N SER A 74 -32.03 -16.07 18.02
CA SER A 74 -31.35 -16.54 16.81
C SER A 74 -31.34 -15.43 15.75
N VAL A 75 -30.15 -15.15 15.19
CA VAL A 75 -29.97 -14.19 14.11
C VAL A 75 -29.41 -14.92 12.90
N LEU A 76 -30.15 -14.92 11.79
CA LEU A 76 -29.76 -15.54 10.53
C LEU A 76 -29.57 -14.45 9.47
N ARG A 77 -28.48 -14.49 8.71
CA ARG A 77 -28.25 -13.57 7.60
C ARG A 77 -28.39 -14.32 6.27
N ASP A 78 -29.11 -13.72 5.33
CA ASP A 78 -29.22 -14.28 3.99
C ASP A 78 -27.95 -14.00 3.15
N ALA A 79 -27.93 -14.48 1.90
CA ALA A 79 -26.79 -14.27 0.99
C ALA A 79 -26.54 -12.79 0.63
N GLN A 80 -27.49 -11.89 0.91
CA GLN A 80 -27.36 -10.44 0.73
C GLN A 80 -27.01 -9.72 2.05
N GLY A 81 -26.83 -10.46 3.14
CA GLY A 81 -26.49 -9.94 4.46
C GLY A 81 -27.68 -9.40 5.27
N VAL A 82 -28.91 -9.62 4.81
CA VAL A 82 -30.13 -9.14 5.49
C VAL A 82 -30.39 -9.98 6.74
N PRO A 83 -30.42 -9.38 7.95
CA PRO A 83 -30.63 -10.12 9.19
C PRO A 83 -32.12 -10.46 9.42
N GLN A 84 -32.38 -11.72 9.78
CA GLN A 84 -33.64 -12.27 10.25
C GLN A 84 -33.47 -12.62 11.73
N ILE A 85 -34.31 -12.06 12.60
CA ILE A 85 -34.17 -12.17 14.06
C ILE A 85 -35.37 -12.94 14.61
N TYR A 86 -35.12 -14.00 15.36
CA TYR A 86 -36.12 -14.86 15.99
C TYR A 86 -35.94 -14.86 17.50
N ALA A 87 -36.99 -14.49 18.23
CA ALA A 87 -37.02 -14.43 19.68
C ALA A 87 -38.39 -14.88 20.20
N ASP A 88 -38.43 -15.40 21.43
CA ASP A 88 -39.67 -15.84 22.09
C ASP A 88 -40.52 -14.69 22.62
N THR A 89 -39.89 -13.53 22.88
CA THR A 89 -40.55 -12.34 23.41
C THR A 89 -40.31 -11.11 22.52
N PRO A 90 -41.27 -10.18 22.44
CA PRO A 90 -41.06 -8.90 21.77
C PRO A 90 -39.90 -8.09 22.36
N GLU A 91 -39.71 -8.14 23.68
CA GLU A 91 -38.66 -7.43 24.40
C GLU A 91 -37.27 -7.86 23.93
N ASP A 92 -37.03 -9.18 23.88
CA ASP A 92 -35.77 -9.74 23.38
C ASP A 92 -35.57 -9.47 21.89
N LEU A 93 -36.66 -9.53 21.10
CA LEU A 93 -36.63 -9.22 19.67
C LEU A 93 -36.13 -7.78 19.42
N PHE A 94 -36.72 -6.79 20.10
CA PHE A 94 -36.34 -5.39 19.91
C PHE A 94 -34.93 -5.11 20.43
N ARG A 95 -34.52 -5.76 21.53
CA ARG A 95 -33.16 -5.65 22.06
C ARG A 95 -32.13 -6.17 21.06
N ALA A 96 -32.34 -7.38 20.55
CA ALA A 96 -31.47 -7.98 19.55
C ALA A 96 -31.46 -7.20 18.24
N GLN A 97 -32.61 -6.67 17.81
CA GLN A 97 -32.71 -5.79 16.64
C GLN A 97 -31.84 -4.54 16.79
N GLY A 98 -31.89 -3.87 17.94
CA GLY A 98 -31.03 -2.72 18.22
C GLY A 98 -29.54 -3.08 18.18
N TYR A 99 -29.19 -4.22 18.75
CA TYR A 99 -27.81 -4.73 18.73
C TYR A 99 -27.32 -5.03 17.31
N VAL A 100 -28.08 -5.78 16.51
CA VAL A 100 -27.76 -6.10 15.10
C VAL A 100 -27.65 -4.83 14.26
N GLN A 101 -28.55 -3.87 14.45
CA GLN A 101 -28.48 -2.59 13.75
C GLN A 101 -27.20 -1.83 14.12
N ALA A 102 -26.78 -1.83 15.39
CA ALA A 102 -25.52 -1.22 15.82
C ALA A 102 -24.31 -1.95 15.23
N GLN A 103 -24.33 -3.29 15.13
CA GLN A 103 -23.26 -4.04 14.47
C GLN A 103 -23.11 -3.63 12.99
N ASP A 104 -24.23 -3.45 12.29
CA ASP A 104 -24.22 -3.17 10.84
C ASP A 104 -23.90 -1.70 10.51
N ARG A 105 -24.27 -0.78 11.42
CA ARG A 105 -24.32 0.67 11.11
C ARG A 105 -23.56 1.57 12.07
N PHE A 106 -22.91 1.03 13.11
CA PHE A 106 -22.04 1.83 13.96
C PHE A 106 -20.67 2.00 13.29
N PHE A 107 -20.55 3.07 12.49
CA PHE A 107 -19.31 3.54 11.88
C PHE A 107 -19.22 5.06 12.00
#